data_AF-A0A8J7DMP4-F1
#
_entry.id   AF-A0A8J7DMP4-F1
#
_cell.length_a   1.000
_cell.length_b   1.000
_cell.length_c   1.000
_cell.angle_alpha   90.00
_cell.angle_beta   90.00
_cell.angle_gamma   90.00
#
_symmetry.space_group_name_H-M   'P 1'
#
loop_
_entity.id
_entity.type
_entity.pdbx_description
1 polymer ?
#
loop_
_entity_poly.entity_id
_entity_poly.type
_entity_poly.pdbx_seq_one_letter_code
_entity_poly.pdbx_strand_id
1 'polypeptide(L)'
;MKFSCTQIDLNAHLSLVSRAVSSRPSKPVLGNVLIEAEPSLQQVTLIGFDETLGIQTAFPAEVERGGKLTVPAKLLGDIVSRLPNETIEVSESESEPVVTLDCSSGQYRVRGIEADDYPNLPLVEAGEAASLSAEALLEGLRGSLFATSGDETKQVLTGVHLATNTDSLEFAATDGHRLAVVQTVDADSRAASNRLDMRVTIPAKALRELERMLQMYQETEPVTLRFDDTQVVFELGQQRITTRLLEGQYPDYQRLIPHQFTRQLTLDRKQLLSSLERIAVMADQRNNIVKLTLISGDQSLALSVEAQEVGSGRERLPAQVTGEDLEIAFNVRYLLDGLKALPSTEVQLQCNTATSPSILTPLSGSKMTYLVMPVQIRS
;
A
#
# COMPACT_ATOMS: atom_id res chain seq x y z
N MET A 1 -4.97 8.97 34.00
CA MET A 1 -3.71 9.32 33.32
C MET A 1 -3.33 10.80 33.45
N LYS A 2 -2.03 11.12 33.33
CA LYS A 2 -1.44 12.46 33.19
C LYS A 2 -0.02 12.35 32.58
N PHE A 3 0.25 13.05 31.48
CA PHE A 3 1.56 13.07 30.80
C PHE A 3 1.82 14.36 30.02
N SER A 4 3.09 14.63 29.68
CA SER A 4 3.50 15.72 28.79
C SER A 4 4.20 15.17 27.53
N CYS A 5 3.93 15.77 26.37
CA CYS A 5 4.58 15.39 25.10
C CYS A 5 4.60 16.56 24.11
N THR A 6 5.38 16.46 23.03
CA THR A 6 5.33 17.48 21.97
C THR A 6 4.07 17.34 21.11
N GLN A 7 3.56 18.45 20.60
CA GLN A 7 2.47 18.46 19.62
C GLN A 7 2.83 17.63 18.38
N ILE A 8 4.08 17.71 17.91
CA ILE A 8 4.56 17.03 16.71
C ILE A 8 4.47 15.52 16.89
N ASP A 9 4.96 14.99 18.02
CA ASP A 9 4.93 13.56 18.30
C ASP A 9 3.51 13.05 18.42
N LEU A 10 2.67 13.72 19.24
CA LEU A 10 1.28 13.32 19.42
C LEU A 10 0.51 13.36 18.09
N ASN A 11 0.72 14.40 17.28
CA ASN A 11 0.07 14.53 15.98
C ASN A 11 0.49 13.42 15.00
N ALA A 12 1.79 13.12 14.93
CA ALA A 12 2.31 12.08 14.05
C ALA A 12 1.74 10.69 14.40
N HIS A 13 1.72 10.36 15.69
CA HIS A 13 1.26 9.07 16.19
C HIS A 13 -0.28 8.95 16.08
N LEU A 14 -1.04 10.01 16.40
CA LEU A 14 -2.49 10.05 16.19
C LEU A 14 -2.86 9.90 14.71
N SER A 15 -2.12 10.56 13.81
CA SER A 15 -2.36 10.48 12.37
C SER A 15 -2.13 9.08 11.80
N LEU A 16 -1.27 8.27 12.42
CA LEU A 16 -1.05 6.88 12.06
C LEU A 16 -2.22 6.00 12.53
N VAL A 17 -2.52 5.99 13.82
CA VAL A 17 -3.53 5.08 14.40
C VAL A 17 -4.94 5.41 13.96
N SER A 18 -5.25 6.68 13.67
CA SER A 18 -6.58 7.11 13.23
C SER A 18 -6.99 6.50 11.89
N ARG A 19 -6.06 5.96 11.10
CA ARG A 19 -6.36 5.28 9.82
C ARG A 19 -6.93 3.87 10.01
N ALA A 20 -6.68 3.26 11.17
CA ALA A 20 -7.30 2.03 11.60
C ALA A 20 -8.65 2.25 12.31
N VAL A 21 -9.12 3.51 12.40
CA VAL A 21 -10.42 3.83 13.01
C VAL A 21 -11.48 3.99 11.92
N SER A 22 -12.59 3.27 12.06
CA SER A 22 -13.70 3.36 11.10
C SER A 22 -14.48 4.67 11.25
N SER A 23 -14.87 5.28 10.13
CA SER A 23 -15.80 6.41 10.13
C SER A 23 -17.25 6.01 10.46
N ARG A 24 -17.56 4.71 10.36
CA ARG A 24 -18.85 4.11 10.70
C ARG A 24 -18.57 2.85 11.53
N PRO A 25 -18.18 3.01 12.80
CA PRO A 25 -17.77 1.88 13.63
C PRO A 25 -18.97 1.03 14.05
N SER A 26 -18.75 -0.28 14.23
CA SER A 26 -19.77 -1.22 14.74
C SER A 26 -20.16 -0.92 16.19
N LYS A 27 -19.21 -0.42 16.99
CA LYS A 27 -19.38 0.04 18.38
C LYS A 27 -18.85 1.46 18.54
N PRO A 28 -19.48 2.35 19.33
CA PRO A 28 -19.00 3.72 19.52
C PRO A 28 -17.53 3.83 19.96
N VAL A 29 -17.08 2.91 20.82
CA VAL A 29 -15.70 2.84 21.33
C VAL A 29 -14.66 2.59 20.22
N LEU A 30 -15.04 1.97 19.10
CA LEU A 30 -14.18 1.76 17.93
C LEU A 30 -14.13 2.97 16.99
N GLY A 31 -14.89 4.03 17.29
CA GLY A 31 -14.70 5.36 16.70
C GLY A 31 -13.62 6.19 17.41
N ASN A 32 -13.04 5.63 18.48
CA ASN A 32 -12.03 6.26 19.31
C ASN A 32 -10.63 5.67 19.07
N VAL A 33 -9.61 6.44 19.42
CA VAL A 33 -8.24 5.94 19.66
C VAL A 33 -8.12 5.64 21.14
N LEU A 34 -7.56 4.48 21.48
CA LEU A 34 -7.16 4.15 22.84
C LEU A 34 -5.80 4.77 23.13
N ILE A 35 -5.72 5.49 24.25
CA ILE A 35 -4.51 6.12 24.78
C ILE A 35 -4.12 5.39 26.05
N GLU A 36 -2.90 4.86 26.11
CA GLU A 36 -2.34 4.22 27.30
C GLU A 36 -1.06 4.95 27.72
N ALA A 37 -1.03 5.45 28.95
CA ALA A 37 0.14 6.12 29.51
C ALA A 37 0.83 5.22 30.54
N GLU A 38 2.12 4.96 30.35
CA GLU A 38 2.89 3.98 31.14
C GLU A 38 4.07 4.66 31.88
N PRO A 39 3.93 4.96 33.20
CA PRO A 39 4.97 5.65 33.97
C PRO A 39 6.30 4.91 34.06
N SER A 40 6.28 3.57 34.09
CA SER A 40 7.50 2.75 34.18
C SER A 40 8.36 2.82 32.92
N LEU A 41 7.75 3.06 31.77
CA LEU A 41 8.43 3.14 30.48
C LEU A 41 8.64 4.60 30.02
N GLN A 42 7.99 5.57 30.67
CA GLN A 42 7.93 6.97 30.22
C GLN A 42 7.48 7.05 28.75
N GLN A 43 6.37 6.37 28.47
CA GLN A 43 5.88 6.14 27.12
C GLN A 43 4.35 6.25 27.06
N VAL A 44 3.85 6.73 25.92
CA VAL A 44 2.43 6.71 25.59
C VAL A 44 2.23 5.82 24.37
N THR A 45 1.31 4.87 24.50
CA THR A 45 0.89 3.96 23.44
C THR A 45 -0.47 4.42 22.91
N LEU A 46 -0.59 4.52 21.60
CA LEU A 46 -1.85 4.82 20.91
C LEU A 46 -2.28 3.60 20.08
N ILE A 47 -3.58 3.29 20.11
CA ILE A 47 -4.15 2.16 19.38
C ILE A 47 -5.41 2.61 18.64
N GLY A 48 -5.48 2.29 17.35
CA GLY A 48 -6.67 2.37 16.51
C GLY A 48 -7.02 1.00 15.96
N PHE A 49 -8.30 0.66 15.91
CA PHE A 49 -8.77 -0.65 15.49
C PHE A 49 -10.20 -0.62 14.94
N ASP A 50 -10.44 -1.29 13.82
CA ASP A 50 -11.76 -1.42 13.17
C ASP A 50 -12.28 -2.86 13.12
N GLU A 51 -11.78 -3.74 13.99
CA GLU A 51 -12.02 -5.18 14.02
C GLU A 51 -11.35 -5.99 12.89
N THR A 52 -10.73 -5.32 11.90
CA THR A 52 -10.03 -5.97 10.78
C THR A 52 -8.60 -5.49 10.60
N LEU A 53 -8.34 -4.21 10.85
CA LEU A 53 -7.05 -3.54 10.80
C LEU A 53 -6.83 -2.86 12.15
N GLY A 54 -5.72 -3.19 12.80
CA GLY A 54 -5.22 -2.53 14.00
C GLY A 54 -3.89 -1.86 13.73
N ILE A 55 -3.74 -0.64 14.21
CA ILE A 55 -2.47 0.08 14.21
C ILE A 55 -2.19 0.47 15.64
N GLN A 56 -1.03 0.07 16.14
CA GLN A 56 -0.49 0.48 17.42
C GLN A 56 0.82 1.21 17.17
N THR A 57 1.05 2.26 17.93
CA THR A 57 2.30 3.02 17.91
C THR A 57 2.60 3.53 19.31
N ALA A 58 3.85 3.83 19.59
CA ALA A 58 4.22 4.41 20.85
C ALA A 58 5.38 5.39 20.73
N PHE A 59 5.41 6.35 21.65
CA PHE A 59 6.41 7.41 21.70
C PHE A 59 6.79 7.78 23.13
N PRO A 60 8.04 8.27 23.35
CA PRO A 60 8.46 8.78 24.64
C PRO A 60 7.63 9.99 25.10
N ALA A 61 7.25 10.01 26.37
CA ALA A 61 6.50 11.10 26.99
C ALA A 61 6.82 11.16 28.49
N GLU A 62 6.76 12.35 29.10
CA GLU A 62 6.91 12.46 30.56
C GLU A 62 5.60 12.05 31.23
N VAL A 63 5.53 10.82 31.76
CA VAL A 63 4.30 10.27 32.32
C VAL A 63 4.33 10.38 33.84
N GLU A 64 3.50 11.27 34.39
CA GLU A 64 3.33 11.46 35.85
C GLU A 64 2.37 10.43 36.45
N ARG A 65 1.27 10.13 35.75
CA ARG A 65 0.22 9.22 36.23
C ARG A 65 -0.24 8.31 35.10
N GLY A 66 -0.18 7.00 35.32
CA GLY A 66 -0.66 6.03 34.34
C GLY A 66 -2.18 6.05 34.16
N GLY A 67 -2.65 5.35 33.13
CA GLY A 67 -4.07 5.15 32.87
C GLY A 67 -4.36 4.84 31.41
N LYS A 68 -5.61 4.47 31.13
CA LYS A 68 -6.09 4.10 29.80
C LYS A 68 -7.44 4.76 29.56
N LEU A 69 -7.60 5.42 28.42
CA LEU A 69 -8.89 6.00 28.02
C LEU A 69 -9.00 6.04 26.51
N THR A 70 -10.22 5.94 25.99
CA THR A 70 -10.47 6.05 24.56
C THR A 70 -11.04 7.43 24.23
N VAL A 71 -10.57 8.07 23.16
CA VAL A 71 -10.99 9.42 22.76
C VAL A 71 -11.38 9.46 21.27
N PRO A 72 -12.45 10.17 20.86
CA PRO A 72 -12.86 10.25 19.45
C PRO A 72 -11.71 10.65 18.52
N ALA A 73 -11.31 9.72 17.65
CA ALA A 73 -10.06 9.82 16.88
C ALA A 73 -10.02 11.07 16.01
N LYS A 74 -11.11 11.30 15.27
CA LYS A 74 -11.25 12.44 14.36
C LYS A 74 -11.17 13.76 15.11
N LEU A 75 -11.91 13.90 16.21
CA LEU A 75 -11.96 15.13 16.98
C LEU A 75 -10.60 15.44 17.63
N LEU A 76 -9.97 14.43 18.23
CA LEU A 76 -8.66 14.59 18.86
C LEU A 76 -7.59 14.95 17.82
N GLY A 77 -7.55 14.24 16.69
CA GLY A 77 -6.62 14.57 15.59
C GLY A 77 -6.86 15.95 14.99
N ASP A 78 -8.12 16.35 14.83
CA ASP A 78 -8.50 17.70 14.36
C ASP A 78 -8.00 18.80 15.32
N ILE A 79 -8.08 18.58 16.63
CA ILE A 79 -7.57 19.53 17.62
C ILE A 79 -6.05 19.57 17.55
N VAL A 80 -5.39 18.42 17.73
CA VAL A 80 -3.93 18.32 17.88
C VAL A 80 -3.22 18.85 16.64
N SER A 81 -3.70 18.55 15.43
CA SER A 81 -3.10 19.03 14.17
C SER A 81 -3.12 20.55 13.98
N ARG A 82 -3.94 21.28 14.75
CA ARG A 82 -4.08 22.74 14.70
C ARG A 82 -3.45 23.46 15.90
N LEU A 83 -2.94 22.71 16.88
CA LEU A 83 -2.23 23.29 18.01
C LEU A 83 -0.87 23.85 17.57
N PRO A 84 -0.34 24.88 18.27
CA PRO A 84 1.03 25.32 18.06
C PRO A 84 2.04 24.19 18.28
N ASN A 85 3.19 24.27 17.62
CA ASN A 85 4.27 23.30 17.77
C ASN A 85 4.99 23.49 19.12
N GLU A 86 4.36 23.05 20.20
CA GLU A 86 4.83 23.19 21.58
C GLU A 86 4.58 21.93 22.42
N THR A 87 4.99 21.96 23.70
CA THR A 87 4.65 20.91 24.66
C THR A 87 3.18 21.01 25.05
N ILE A 88 2.50 19.86 25.05
CA ILE A 88 1.11 19.71 25.46
C ILE A 88 1.08 18.88 26.74
N GLU A 89 0.33 19.34 27.74
CA GLU A 89 0.01 18.56 28.93
C GLU A 89 -1.35 17.88 28.73
N VAL A 90 -1.37 16.55 28.87
CA VAL A 90 -2.59 15.74 28.70
C VAL A 90 -2.96 15.14 30.05
N SER A 91 -4.17 15.42 30.51
CA SER A 91 -4.67 14.92 31.81
C SER A 91 -6.09 14.38 31.71
N GLU A 92 -6.35 13.29 32.43
CA GLU A 92 -7.69 12.72 32.57
C GLU A 92 -8.36 13.21 33.86
N SER A 93 -9.65 13.55 33.76
CA SER A 93 -10.48 13.95 34.90
C SER A 93 -10.76 12.76 35.84
N GLU A 94 -10.81 13.01 37.15
CA GLU A 94 -11.03 11.95 38.15
C GLU A 94 -12.50 11.47 38.23
N SER A 95 -13.44 12.28 37.75
CA SER A 95 -14.88 12.02 37.92
C SER A 95 -15.61 11.63 36.63
N GLU A 96 -15.03 11.93 35.46
CA GLU A 96 -15.64 11.69 34.15
C GLU A 96 -14.57 11.23 33.15
N PRO A 97 -14.92 10.41 32.14
CA PRO A 97 -14.02 10.00 31.06
C PRO A 97 -13.76 11.20 30.12
N VAL A 98 -12.99 12.18 30.59
CA VAL A 98 -12.68 13.42 29.87
C VAL A 98 -11.17 13.65 29.89
N VAL A 99 -10.60 13.78 28.70
CA VAL A 99 -9.21 14.20 28.50
C VAL A 99 -9.15 15.71 28.34
N THR A 100 -8.22 16.34 29.03
CA THR A 100 -7.89 17.74 28.92
C THR A 100 -6.53 17.87 28.25
N LEU A 101 -6.46 18.60 27.14
CA LEU A 101 -5.23 19.04 26.51
C LEU A 101 -4.98 20.48 26.90
N ASP A 102 -3.89 20.74 27.62
CA ASP A 102 -3.45 22.06 28.03
C ASP A 102 -2.21 22.47 27.23
N CYS A 103 -2.23 23.67 26.68
CA CYS A 103 -1.18 24.24 25.84
C CYS A 103 -1.15 25.76 26.06
N SER A 104 -0.10 26.45 25.60
CA SER A 104 0.04 27.89 25.86
C SER A 104 -1.11 28.71 25.25
N SER A 105 -1.69 28.20 24.17
CA SER A 105 -2.80 28.83 23.45
C SER A 105 -4.18 28.61 24.09
N GLY A 106 -4.31 27.69 25.06
CA GLY A 106 -5.56 27.42 25.75
C GLY A 106 -5.76 25.96 26.14
N GLN A 107 -6.99 25.63 26.52
CA GLN A 107 -7.35 24.32 27.06
C GLN A 107 -8.52 23.70 26.30
N TYR A 108 -8.40 22.42 25.92
CA TYR A 108 -9.44 21.66 25.23
C TYR A 108 -9.84 20.46 26.07
N ARG A 109 -11.15 20.25 26.26
CA ARG A 109 -11.70 19.12 27.00
C ARG A 109 -12.49 18.22 26.06
N VAL A 110 -12.06 16.98 25.92
CA VAL A 110 -12.65 16.00 25.00
C VAL A 110 -13.20 14.83 25.80
N ARG A 111 -14.50 14.58 25.68
CA ARG A 111 -15.15 13.42 26.30
C ARG A 111 -14.79 12.16 25.54
N GLY A 112 -14.31 11.17 26.27
CA GLY A 112 -13.96 9.83 25.84
C GLY A 112 -14.96 8.77 26.27
N ILE A 113 -14.54 7.51 26.13
CA ILE A 113 -15.23 6.32 26.65
C ILE A 113 -14.19 5.50 27.42
N GLU A 114 -14.59 4.89 28.53
CA GLU A 114 -13.73 4.00 29.33
C GLU A 114 -13.07 2.92 28.47
N ALA A 115 -11.83 2.56 28.82
CA ALA A 115 -11.04 1.62 28.04
C ALA A 115 -11.49 0.15 28.16
N ASP A 116 -12.30 -0.18 29.17
CA ASP A 116 -12.74 -1.55 29.47
C ASP A 116 -13.48 -2.23 28.30
N ASP A 117 -14.17 -1.45 27.47
CA ASP A 117 -14.91 -1.94 26.29
C ASP A 117 -14.06 -1.94 25.01
N TYR A 118 -12.83 -1.42 25.04
CA TYR A 118 -11.95 -1.40 23.88
C TYR A 118 -11.30 -2.79 23.69
N PRO A 119 -11.46 -3.43 22.53
CA PRO A 119 -10.91 -4.77 22.33
C PRO A 119 -9.38 -4.73 22.24
N ASN A 120 -8.74 -5.75 22.79
CA ASN A 120 -7.31 -5.97 22.58
C ASN A 120 -7.04 -6.23 21.10
N LEU A 121 -5.92 -5.70 20.61
CA LEU A 121 -5.44 -6.10 19.29
C LEU A 121 -5.15 -7.61 19.30
N PRO A 122 -5.57 -8.34 18.24
CA PRO A 122 -5.23 -9.75 18.13
C PRO A 122 -3.71 -9.96 18.20
N LEU A 123 -3.29 -10.90 19.02
CA LEU A 123 -1.90 -11.34 19.12
C LEU A 123 -1.75 -12.66 18.37
N VAL A 124 -0.65 -12.79 17.61
CA VAL A 124 -0.22 -14.07 17.05
C VAL A 124 0.78 -14.68 18.02
N GLU A 125 0.27 -15.37 19.05
CA GLU A 125 1.10 -15.97 20.12
C GLU A 125 1.85 -17.23 19.67
N ALA A 126 1.30 -17.97 18.70
CA ALA A 126 1.79 -19.28 18.24
C ALA A 126 2.16 -19.33 16.75
N GLY A 127 2.50 -18.19 16.14
CA GLY A 127 2.86 -18.10 14.72
C GLY A 127 4.36 -18.20 14.45
N GLU A 128 4.71 -18.60 13.23
CA GLU A 128 6.09 -18.51 12.75
C GLU A 128 6.49 -17.03 12.69
N ALA A 129 7.64 -16.70 13.27
CA ALA A 129 8.20 -15.36 13.22
C ALA A 129 9.25 -15.29 12.10
N ALA A 130 9.07 -14.37 11.15
CA ALA A 130 10.04 -14.08 10.11
C ALA A 130 10.62 -12.67 10.31
N SER A 131 11.91 -12.53 10.06
CA SER A 131 12.59 -11.24 9.99
C SER A 131 12.72 -10.87 8.51
N LEU A 132 12.03 -9.82 8.08
CA LEU A 132 12.00 -9.39 6.68
C LEU A 132 12.72 -8.05 6.50
N SER A 133 13.43 -7.88 5.39
CA SER A 133 13.98 -6.57 5.03
C SER A 133 12.86 -5.53 4.79
N ALA A 134 12.95 -4.39 5.48
CA ALA A 134 12.06 -3.25 5.28
C ALA A 134 12.12 -2.72 3.83
N GLU A 135 13.32 -2.72 3.24
CA GLU A 135 13.54 -2.31 1.85
C GLU A 135 12.86 -3.26 0.86
N ALA A 136 13.01 -4.57 1.07
CA ALA A 136 12.39 -5.60 0.24
C ALA A 136 10.85 -5.56 0.30
N LEU A 137 10.29 -5.30 1.49
CA LEU A 137 8.85 -5.07 1.67
C LEU A 137 8.41 -3.80 0.93
N LEU A 138 9.10 -2.68 1.13
CA LEU A 138 8.73 -1.41 0.51
C LEU A 138 8.78 -1.47 -1.02
N GLU A 139 9.82 -2.10 -1.58
CA GLU A 139 9.94 -2.33 -3.03
C GLU A 139 8.79 -3.20 -3.56
N GLY A 140 8.51 -4.33 -2.90
CA GLY A 140 7.44 -5.25 -3.28
C GLY A 140 6.06 -4.60 -3.24
N LEU A 141 5.78 -3.82 -2.20
CA LEU A 141 4.52 -3.08 -2.04
C LEU A 141 4.34 -2.01 -3.11
N ARG A 142 5.37 -1.18 -3.36
CA ARG A 142 5.33 -0.14 -4.41
C ARG A 142 5.12 -0.72 -5.80
N GLY A 143 5.72 -1.88 -6.08
CA GLY A 143 5.61 -2.53 -7.37
C GLY A 143 4.34 -3.35 -7.58
N SER A 144 3.50 -3.57 -6.55
CA SER A 144 2.33 -4.45 -6.66
C SER A 144 1.00 -3.81 -6.22
N LEU A 145 0.97 -2.98 -5.16
CA LEU A 145 -0.27 -2.50 -4.53
C LEU A 145 -1.24 -1.80 -5.48
N PHE A 146 -0.72 -1.10 -6.49
CA PHE A 146 -1.54 -0.36 -7.46
C PHE A 146 -2.41 -1.28 -8.33
N ALA A 147 -2.06 -2.56 -8.47
CA ALA A 147 -2.77 -3.53 -9.31
C ALA A 147 -3.90 -4.27 -8.56
N THR A 148 -4.11 -3.99 -7.26
CA THR A 148 -5.20 -4.55 -6.47
C THR A 148 -6.58 -4.08 -6.95
N SER A 149 -7.59 -4.93 -6.81
CA SER A 149 -8.97 -4.60 -7.17
C SER A 149 -9.62 -3.66 -6.15
N GLY A 150 -10.35 -2.66 -6.64
CA GLY A 150 -11.26 -1.87 -5.82
C GLY A 150 -12.67 -2.46 -5.71
N ASP A 151 -12.92 -3.60 -6.36
CA ASP A 151 -14.22 -4.28 -6.38
C ASP A 151 -14.34 -5.24 -5.19
N GLU A 152 -15.11 -4.84 -4.17
CA GLU A 152 -15.32 -5.64 -2.96
C GLU A 152 -16.00 -6.98 -3.22
N THR A 153 -16.65 -7.17 -4.38
CA THR A 153 -17.22 -8.47 -4.77
C THR A 153 -16.14 -9.49 -5.12
N LYS A 154 -14.94 -9.03 -5.50
CA LYS A 154 -13.76 -9.86 -5.79
C LYS A 154 -12.84 -9.93 -4.57
N GLN A 155 -13.38 -10.36 -3.43
CA GLN A 155 -12.73 -10.26 -2.11
C GLN A 155 -11.22 -10.58 -2.13
N VAL A 156 -10.83 -11.74 -2.65
CA VAL A 156 -9.42 -12.18 -2.68
C VAL A 156 -8.50 -11.26 -3.52
N LEU A 157 -9.04 -10.54 -4.50
CA LEU A 157 -8.30 -9.61 -5.37
C LEU A 157 -8.17 -8.20 -4.79
N THR A 158 -8.83 -7.91 -3.66
CA THR A 158 -8.70 -6.64 -2.95
C THR A 158 -7.41 -6.52 -2.14
N GLY A 159 -6.59 -7.57 -2.15
CA GLY A 159 -5.31 -7.64 -1.45
C GLY A 159 -4.15 -8.00 -2.36
N VAL A 160 -2.97 -8.07 -1.76
CA VAL A 160 -1.75 -8.57 -2.40
C VAL A 160 -1.49 -9.97 -1.86
N HIS A 161 -1.22 -10.90 -2.77
CA HIS A 161 -0.73 -12.22 -2.42
C HIS A 161 0.77 -12.14 -2.14
N LEU A 162 1.16 -12.41 -0.90
CA LEU A 162 2.54 -12.42 -0.44
C LEU A 162 2.98 -13.88 -0.24
N ALA A 163 4.04 -14.26 -0.95
CA ALA A 163 4.66 -15.56 -0.82
C ALA A 163 6.14 -15.43 -0.40
N THR A 164 6.57 -16.23 0.57
CA THR A 164 7.99 -16.35 0.94
C THR A 164 8.61 -17.54 0.21
N ASN A 165 9.74 -17.29 -0.45
CA ASN A 165 10.62 -18.31 -1.01
C ASN A 165 11.92 -18.35 -0.20
N THR A 166 12.81 -19.31 -0.52
CA THR A 166 14.06 -19.53 0.24
C THR A 166 14.86 -18.25 0.49
N ASP A 167 15.01 -17.39 -0.52
CA ASP A 167 15.81 -16.15 -0.45
C ASP A 167 15.09 -14.92 -1.03
N SER A 168 13.77 -15.02 -1.24
CA SER A 168 13.00 -13.95 -1.88
C SER A 168 11.57 -13.85 -1.40
N LEU A 169 11.03 -12.64 -1.47
CA LEU A 169 9.61 -12.36 -1.31
C LEU A 169 8.99 -12.18 -2.69
N GLU A 170 7.82 -12.77 -2.92
CA GLU A 170 7.02 -12.56 -4.12
C GLU A 170 5.71 -11.89 -3.75
N PHE A 171 5.41 -10.80 -4.45
CA PHE A 171 4.20 -10.00 -4.31
C PHE A 171 3.41 -10.07 -5.60
N ALA A 172 2.17 -10.55 -5.55
CA ALA A 172 1.30 -10.61 -6.71
C ALA A 172 -0.03 -9.88 -6.43
N ALA A 173 -0.42 -8.99 -7.35
CA ALA A 173 -1.64 -8.20 -7.24
C ALA A 173 -2.34 -8.11 -8.61
N THR A 174 -3.65 -8.35 -8.66
CA THR A 174 -4.45 -8.26 -9.90
C THR A 174 -5.87 -7.77 -9.63
N ASP A 175 -6.46 -7.08 -10.61
CA ASP A 175 -7.87 -6.70 -10.63
C ASP A 175 -8.69 -7.50 -11.67
N GLY A 176 -8.04 -8.43 -12.36
CA GLY A 176 -8.57 -9.22 -13.48
C GLY A 176 -8.27 -8.64 -14.88
N HIS A 177 -7.81 -7.39 -14.98
CA HIS A 177 -7.43 -6.75 -16.25
C HIS A 177 -5.93 -6.44 -16.34
N ARG A 178 -5.26 -6.39 -15.19
CA ARG A 178 -3.81 -6.23 -15.08
C ARG A 178 -3.29 -7.05 -13.91
N LEU A 179 -2.01 -7.41 -13.95
CA LEU A 179 -1.34 -8.16 -12.90
C LEU A 179 0.06 -7.58 -12.72
N ALA A 180 0.45 -7.31 -11.48
CA ALA A 180 1.81 -6.98 -11.11
C ALA A 180 2.39 -8.10 -10.26
N VAL A 181 3.54 -8.63 -10.66
CA VAL A 181 4.32 -9.60 -9.90
C VAL A 181 5.71 -9.03 -9.66
N VAL A 182 6.10 -8.92 -8.39
CA VAL A 182 7.39 -8.38 -7.96
C VAL A 182 8.10 -9.42 -7.12
N GLN A 183 9.37 -9.70 -7.44
CA GLN A 183 10.24 -10.52 -6.62
C GLN A 183 11.35 -9.64 -6.04
N THR A 184 11.45 -9.60 -4.72
CA THR A 184 12.50 -8.88 -4.00
C THR A 184 13.43 -9.86 -3.30
N VAL A 185 14.72 -9.53 -3.23
CA VAL A 185 15.71 -10.34 -2.51
C VAL A 185 15.61 -9.99 -1.03
N ASP A 186 15.45 -10.99 -0.18
CA ASP A 186 15.41 -10.78 1.26
C ASP A 186 16.78 -11.05 1.88
N ALA A 187 17.65 -10.03 1.84
CA ALA A 187 19.03 -10.14 2.30
C ALA A 187 19.15 -10.29 3.84
N ASP A 188 18.12 -9.88 4.58
CA ASP A 188 18.05 -9.92 6.05
C ASP A 188 17.19 -11.06 6.59
N SER A 189 16.93 -12.07 5.75
CA SER A 189 16.51 -13.41 6.14
C SER A 189 17.62 -14.04 7.01
N ARG A 190 17.78 -13.52 8.22
CA ARG A 190 18.57 -14.14 9.28
C ARG A 190 17.76 -15.33 9.75
N ALA A 191 17.91 -16.42 9.02
CA ALA A 191 17.74 -17.80 9.46
C ALA A 191 16.82 -17.94 10.69
N ALA A 192 15.51 -17.78 10.49
CA ALA A 192 14.63 -18.69 11.20
C ALA A 192 15.01 -20.09 10.68
N SER A 193 15.47 -20.95 11.57
CA SER A 193 15.92 -22.32 11.26
C SER A 193 14.83 -23.20 10.62
N ASN A 194 13.62 -22.65 10.40
CA ASN A 194 12.54 -23.23 9.64
C ASN A 194 12.28 -22.37 8.38
N ARG A 195 12.29 -23.06 7.24
CA ARG A 195 11.91 -22.51 5.93
C ARG A 195 10.43 -22.12 5.99
N LEU A 196 10.14 -20.85 6.19
CA LEU A 196 8.77 -20.35 6.12
C LEU A 196 8.25 -20.47 4.67
N ASP A 197 7.26 -21.33 4.44
CA ASP A 197 6.45 -21.36 3.21
C ASP A 197 5.14 -20.62 3.49
N MET A 198 5.24 -19.31 3.67
CA MET A 198 4.10 -18.44 3.88
C MET A 198 3.51 -18.09 2.52
N ARG A 199 2.20 -18.30 2.36
CA ARG A 199 1.42 -17.87 1.20
C ARG A 199 0.09 -17.31 1.65
N VAL A 200 0.03 -16.01 1.80
CA VAL A 200 -1.13 -15.32 2.39
C VAL A 200 -1.57 -14.17 1.52
N THR A 201 -2.87 -13.87 1.54
CA THR A 201 -3.41 -12.71 0.83
C THR A 201 -3.79 -11.64 1.85
N ILE A 202 -3.13 -10.49 1.78
CA ILE A 202 -3.25 -9.43 2.78
C ILE A 202 -4.03 -8.26 2.19
N PRO A 203 -5.06 -7.72 2.87
CA PRO A 203 -5.86 -6.61 2.37
C PRO A 203 -5.01 -5.39 1.97
N ALA A 204 -5.31 -4.80 0.81
CA ALA A 204 -4.56 -3.64 0.32
C ALA A 204 -4.66 -2.43 1.25
N LYS A 205 -5.75 -2.29 2.01
CA LYS A 205 -5.91 -1.22 3.02
C LYS A 205 -4.80 -1.31 4.07
N ALA A 206 -4.57 -2.50 4.64
CA ALA A 206 -3.53 -2.71 5.64
C ALA A 206 -2.12 -2.51 5.06
N LEU A 207 -1.88 -3.06 3.87
CA LEU A 207 -0.59 -2.94 3.21
C LEU A 207 -0.23 -1.52 2.79
N ARG A 208 -1.21 -0.66 2.47
CA ARG A 208 -0.97 0.77 2.24
C ARG A 208 -0.53 1.50 3.51
N GLU A 209 -1.04 1.10 4.67
CA GLU A 209 -0.56 1.66 5.94
C GLU A 209 0.83 1.14 6.29
N LEU A 210 1.12 -0.13 6.00
CA LEU A 210 2.47 -0.69 6.11
C LEU A 210 3.47 0.05 5.20
N GLU A 211 3.10 0.30 3.94
CA GLU A 211 3.94 1.06 3.00
C GLU A 211 4.27 2.45 3.55
N ARG A 212 3.31 3.16 4.15
CA ARG A 212 3.55 4.48 4.76
C ARG A 212 4.44 4.40 5.99
N MET A 213 4.23 3.41 6.85
CA MET A 213 5.07 3.19 8.03
C MET A 213 6.51 2.91 7.62
N LEU A 214 6.72 2.04 6.63
CA LEU A 214 8.04 1.75 6.04
C LEU A 214 8.72 3.00 5.44
N GLN A 215 7.97 3.93 4.84
CA GLN A 215 8.54 5.17 4.29
C GLN A 215 9.05 6.13 5.36
N MET A 216 8.45 6.10 6.55
CA MET A 216 8.85 6.91 7.70
C MET A 216 9.87 6.18 8.59
N TYR A 217 10.03 4.88 8.39
CA TYR A 217 10.97 4.06 9.12
C TYR A 217 12.39 4.41 8.68
N GLN A 218 13.10 5.14 9.53
CA GLN A 218 14.49 5.57 9.28
C GLN A 218 15.51 4.51 9.72
N GLU A 219 15.05 3.45 10.37
CA GLU A 219 15.88 2.39 10.91
C GLU A 219 16.18 1.36 9.83
N THR A 220 17.44 0.90 9.79
CA THR A 220 17.86 -0.28 9.02
C THR A 220 17.45 -1.59 9.70
N GLU A 221 16.52 -1.52 10.65
CA GLU A 221 16.07 -2.69 11.41
C GLU A 221 15.10 -3.53 10.59
N PRO A 222 15.15 -4.87 10.74
CA PRO A 222 14.23 -5.74 10.03
C PRO A 222 12.80 -5.62 10.58
N VAL A 223 11.83 -5.83 9.71
CA VAL A 223 10.42 -5.95 10.10
C VAL A 223 10.17 -7.35 10.64
N THR A 224 9.66 -7.44 11.85
CA THR A 224 9.23 -8.74 12.39
C THR A 224 7.82 -9.03 11.87
N LEU A 225 7.67 -10.16 11.19
CA LEU A 225 6.40 -10.69 10.72
C LEU A 225 5.97 -11.86 11.59
N ARG A 226 4.72 -11.85 12.03
CA ARG A 226 4.07 -13.00 12.67
C ARG A 226 2.75 -13.25 11.95
N PHE A 227 2.43 -14.51 11.66
CA PHE A 227 1.15 -14.83 11.03
C PHE A 227 0.61 -16.19 11.47
N ASP A 228 -0.68 -16.36 11.27
CA ASP A 228 -1.40 -17.63 11.31
C ASP A 228 -2.35 -17.70 10.10
N ASP A 229 -3.25 -18.68 10.08
CA ASP A 229 -4.20 -18.87 8.95
C ASP A 229 -5.24 -17.74 8.81
N THR A 230 -5.38 -16.87 9.80
CA THR A 230 -6.45 -15.87 9.90
C THR A 230 -5.96 -14.43 9.92
N GLN A 231 -4.72 -14.18 10.35
CA GLN A 231 -4.20 -12.83 10.53
C GLN A 231 -2.68 -12.75 10.39
N VAL A 232 -2.21 -11.54 10.16
CA VAL A 232 -0.79 -11.20 10.08
C VAL A 232 -0.50 -9.94 10.88
N VAL A 233 0.66 -9.93 11.53
CA VAL A 233 1.19 -8.85 12.35
C VAL A 233 2.55 -8.45 11.82
N PHE A 234 2.71 -7.17 11.52
CA PHE A 234 3.99 -6.54 11.17
C PHE A 234 4.43 -5.66 12.34
N GLU A 235 5.65 -5.86 12.84
CA GLU A 235 6.25 -5.08 13.92
C GLU A 235 7.49 -4.34 13.38
N LEU A 236 7.49 -3.01 13.53
CA LEU A 236 8.53 -2.08 13.05
C LEU A 236 8.92 -1.17 14.22
N GLY A 237 9.96 -1.55 14.96
CA GLY A 237 10.34 -0.87 16.21
C GLY A 237 9.17 -0.80 17.20
N GLN A 238 8.71 0.42 17.51
CA GLN A 238 7.57 0.67 18.42
C GLN A 238 6.20 0.69 17.72
N GLN A 239 6.16 0.42 16.41
CA GLN A 239 4.94 0.42 15.63
C GLN A 239 4.52 -0.99 15.28
N ARG A 240 3.21 -1.24 15.28
CA ARG A 240 2.63 -2.54 14.94
C ARG A 240 1.41 -2.36 14.05
N ILE A 241 1.33 -3.14 12.97
CA ILE A 241 0.12 -3.32 12.19
C ILE A 241 -0.37 -4.74 12.39
N THR A 242 -1.64 -4.91 12.70
CA THR A 242 -2.32 -6.22 12.74
C THR A 242 -3.45 -6.20 11.73
N THR A 243 -3.57 -7.23 10.90
CA THR A 243 -4.68 -7.32 9.95
C THR A 243 -5.14 -8.74 9.72
N ARG A 244 -6.46 -8.91 9.53
CA ARG A 244 -7.02 -10.18 9.08
C ARG A 244 -6.62 -10.47 7.63
N LEU A 245 -6.33 -11.73 7.36
CA LEU A 245 -6.08 -12.23 6.00
C LEU A 245 -7.39 -12.29 5.21
N LEU A 246 -7.28 -12.19 3.89
CA LEU A 246 -8.40 -12.42 2.98
C LEU A 246 -8.60 -13.92 2.80
N GLU A 247 -9.83 -14.38 2.99
CA GLU A 247 -10.20 -15.77 2.77
C GLU A 247 -10.29 -16.09 1.26
N GLY A 248 -9.95 -17.34 0.92
CA GLY A 248 -10.07 -17.88 -0.43
C GLY A 248 -8.74 -18.10 -1.14
N GLN A 249 -8.79 -18.88 -2.22
CA GLN A 249 -7.61 -19.19 -3.02
C GLN A 249 -7.31 -18.04 -3.98
N TYR A 250 -6.09 -17.51 -3.92
CA TYR A 250 -5.61 -16.54 -4.90
C TYR A 250 -5.44 -17.23 -6.28
N PRO A 251 -5.79 -16.57 -7.40
CA PRO A 251 -5.70 -17.20 -8.72
C PRO A 251 -4.29 -17.69 -9.04
N ASP A 252 -4.18 -18.79 -9.81
CA ASP A 252 -2.91 -19.26 -10.37
C ASP A 252 -2.44 -18.32 -11.49
N TYR A 253 -1.91 -17.16 -11.08
CA TYR A 253 -1.52 -16.08 -11.97
C TYR A 253 -0.29 -16.44 -12.82
N GLN A 254 0.53 -17.39 -12.39
CA GLN A 254 1.71 -17.82 -13.16
C GLN A 254 1.30 -18.38 -14.53
N ARG A 255 0.14 -19.06 -14.60
CA ARG A 255 -0.42 -19.57 -15.86
C ARG A 255 -0.91 -18.48 -16.81
N LEU A 256 -1.15 -17.27 -16.31
CA LEU A 256 -1.63 -16.15 -17.12
C LEU A 256 -0.48 -15.42 -17.83
N ILE A 257 0.76 -15.62 -17.39
CA ILE A 257 1.95 -14.93 -17.91
C ILE A 257 2.49 -15.72 -19.11
N PRO A 258 2.47 -15.17 -20.34
CA PRO A 258 3.10 -15.83 -21.48
C PRO A 258 4.62 -15.92 -21.31
N HIS A 259 5.22 -17.02 -21.77
CA HIS A 259 6.68 -17.20 -21.74
C HIS A 259 7.37 -16.98 -23.10
N GLN A 260 6.59 -16.84 -24.16
CA GLN A 260 7.08 -16.64 -25.52
C GLN A 260 6.40 -15.43 -26.15
N PHE A 261 7.20 -14.62 -26.83
CA PHE A 261 6.76 -13.38 -27.46
C PHE A 261 7.29 -13.29 -28.88
N THR A 262 6.39 -13.07 -29.84
CA THR A 262 6.77 -12.85 -31.24
C THR A 262 7.18 -11.41 -31.52
N ARG A 263 6.83 -10.47 -30.62
CA ARG A 263 7.10 -9.04 -30.76
C ARG A 263 7.65 -8.46 -29.47
N GLN A 264 8.71 -7.66 -29.56
CA GLN A 264 9.34 -6.99 -28.43
C GLN A 264 9.72 -5.56 -28.79
N LEU A 265 9.47 -4.63 -27.87
CA LEU A 265 9.80 -3.21 -28.01
C LEU A 265 10.58 -2.73 -26.80
N THR A 266 11.80 -2.26 -27.02
CA THR A 266 12.56 -1.53 -26.00
C THR A 266 12.36 -0.03 -26.17
N LEU A 267 11.95 0.64 -25.10
CA LEU A 267 11.58 2.06 -25.08
C LEU A 267 12.18 2.76 -23.85
N ASP A 268 12.46 4.06 -23.97
CA ASP A 268 12.72 4.92 -22.81
C ASP A 268 11.42 5.08 -22.00
N ARG A 269 11.47 4.70 -20.72
CA ARG A 269 10.33 4.70 -19.81
C ARG A 269 9.75 6.10 -19.64
N LYS A 270 10.59 7.13 -19.50
CA LYS A 270 10.15 8.51 -19.24
C LYS A 270 9.50 9.12 -20.47
N GLN A 271 10.05 8.88 -21.66
CA GLN A 271 9.46 9.33 -22.92
C GLN A 271 8.08 8.69 -23.11
N LEU A 272 7.99 7.36 -22.98
CA LEU A 272 6.72 6.65 -23.09
C LEU A 272 5.69 7.13 -22.06
N LEU A 273 6.09 7.27 -20.80
CA LEU A 273 5.22 7.78 -19.74
C LEU A 273 4.69 9.18 -20.09
N SER A 274 5.57 10.11 -20.46
CA SER A 274 5.17 11.49 -20.80
C SER A 274 4.22 11.56 -21.99
N SER A 275 4.43 10.71 -23.00
CA SER A 275 3.55 10.62 -24.17
C SER A 275 2.19 10.02 -23.84
N LEU A 276 2.15 8.98 -23.00
CA LEU A 276 0.90 8.44 -22.51
C LEU A 276 0.15 9.44 -21.63
N GLU A 277 0.83 10.24 -20.81
CA GLU A 277 0.19 11.29 -19.99
C GLU A 277 -0.47 12.37 -20.86
N ARG A 278 0.20 12.81 -21.93
CA ARG A 278 -0.37 13.76 -22.89
C ARG A 278 -1.56 13.17 -23.65
N ILE A 279 -1.43 11.94 -24.15
CA ILE A 279 -2.52 11.26 -24.86
C ILE A 279 -3.68 10.91 -23.95
N ALA A 280 -3.44 10.63 -22.66
CA ALA A 280 -4.47 10.31 -21.70
C ALA A 280 -5.51 11.42 -21.55
N VAL A 281 -5.12 12.69 -21.73
CA VAL A 281 -6.05 13.84 -21.72
C VAL A 281 -7.15 13.66 -22.78
N MET A 282 -6.80 13.15 -23.96
CA MET A 282 -7.77 12.84 -25.02
C MET A 282 -8.47 11.50 -24.79
N ALA A 283 -7.72 10.48 -24.30
CA ALA A 283 -8.28 9.15 -24.04
C ALA A 283 -9.38 9.17 -22.97
N ASP A 284 -9.29 10.09 -22.00
CA ASP A 284 -10.31 10.25 -20.95
C ASP A 284 -11.70 10.58 -21.52
N GLN A 285 -11.74 11.20 -22.71
CA GLN A 285 -12.98 11.48 -23.45
C GLN A 285 -13.53 10.24 -24.20
N ARG A 286 -12.75 9.14 -24.26
CA ARG A 286 -13.10 7.88 -24.94
C ARG A 286 -12.72 6.66 -24.08
N ASN A 287 -13.36 6.53 -22.93
CA ASN A 287 -13.26 5.35 -22.06
C ASN A 287 -11.81 4.95 -21.69
N ASN A 288 -10.88 5.91 -21.68
CA ASN A 288 -9.47 5.70 -21.42
C ASN A 288 -8.76 4.76 -22.43
N ILE A 289 -9.28 4.58 -23.64
CA ILE A 289 -8.69 3.66 -24.63
C ILE A 289 -7.61 4.39 -25.43
N VAL A 290 -6.41 3.80 -25.48
CA VAL A 290 -5.30 4.23 -26.36
C VAL A 290 -4.90 3.09 -27.28
N LYS A 291 -4.64 3.42 -28.55
CA LYS A 291 -4.16 2.49 -29.57
C LYS A 291 -2.66 2.65 -29.77
N LEU A 292 -1.95 1.54 -29.65
CA LEU A 292 -0.52 1.40 -29.87
C LEU A 292 -0.30 0.68 -31.21
N THR A 293 0.43 1.32 -32.11
CA THR A 293 0.85 0.73 -33.38
C THR A 293 2.37 0.58 -33.36
N LEU A 294 2.81 -0.67 -33.31
CA LEU A 294 4.21 -1.09 -33.35
C LEU A 294 4.62 -1.09 -34.83
N ILE A 295 5.65 -0.32 -35.21
CA ILE A 295 6.08 -0.16 -36.60
C ILE A 295 7.55 -0.60 -36.72
N SER A 296 7.76 -1.82 -37.22
CA SER A 296 9.08 -2.44 -37.33
C SER A 296 9.97 -1.74 -38.35
N GLY A 297 9.41 -1.28 -39.47
CA GLY A 297 10.16 -0.61 -40.54
C GLY A 297 10.79 0.71 -40.10
N ASP A 298 10.06 1.47 -39.27
CA ASP A 298 10.47 2.80 -38.79
C ASP A 298 11.13 2.75 -37.40
N GLN A 299 11.22 1.58 -36.77
CA GLN A 299 11.70 1.40 -35.39
C GLN A 299 11.01 2.40 -34.44
N SER A 300 9.67 2.36 -34.44
CA SER A 300 8.87 3.32 -33.68
C SER A 300 7.58 2.72 -33.11
N LEU A 301 7.10 3.36 -32.05
CA LEU A 301 5.79 3.13 -31.46
C LEU A 301 4.93 4.36 -31.72
N ALA A 302 3.82 4.19 -32.43
CA ALA A 302 2.81 5.23 -32.58
C ALA A 302 1.69 5.03 -31.55
N LEU A 303 1.31 6.11 -30.89
CA LEU A 303 0.19 6.16 -29.96
C LEU A 303 -0.92 6.99 -30.61
N SER A 304 -2.17 6.53 -30.53
CA SER A 304 -3.29 7.26 -31.11
C SER A 304 -4.59 7.10 -30.33
N VAL A 305 -5.38 8.17 -30.34
CA VAL A 305 -6.73 8.26 -29.80
C VAL A 305 -7.57 9.08 -30.76
N GLU A 306 -8.82 8.67 -30.97
CA GLU A 306 -9.79 9.39 -31.79
C GLU A 306 -11.10 9.49 -31.00
N ALA A 307 -11.46 10.67 -30.52
CA ALA A 307 -12.71 10.93 -29.82
C ALA A 307 -13.63 11.75 -30.73
N GLN A 308 -14.78 11.17 -31.12
CA GLN A 308 -15.66 11.74 -32.16
C GLN A 308 -16.04 13.22 -31.89
N GLU A 309 -16.30 13.57 -30.63
CA GLU A 309 -16.76 14.91 -30.25
C GLU A 309 -15.63 15.91 -29.93
N VAL A 310 -14.42 15.43 -29.66
CA VAL A 310 -13.32 16.26 -29.12
C VAL A 310 -12.11 16.35 -30.06
N GLY A 311 -11.97 15.41 -31.00
CA GLY A 311 -10.90 15.35 -31.98
C GLY A 311 -9.98 14.14 -31.79
N SER A 312 -8.75 14.22 -32.28
CA SER A 312 -7.80 13.11 -32.25
C SER A 312 -6.42 13.53 -31.75
N GLY A 313 -5.75 12.64 -31.04
CA GLY A 313 -4.36 12.78 -30.63
C GLY A 313 -3.49 11.69 -31.27
N ARG A 314 -2.28 12.06 -31.70
CA ARG A 314 -1.27 11.12 -32.20
C ARG A 314 0.11 11.51 -31.69
N GLU A 315 0.86 10.53 -31.25
CA GLU A 315 2.27 10.67 -30.93
C GLU A 315 3.07 9.54 -31.54
N ARG A 316 4.37 9.77 -31.74
CA ARG A 316 5.31 8.76 -32.21
C ARG A 316 6.58 8.85 -31.39
N LEU A 317 7.04 7.70 -30.93
CA LEU A 317 8.23 7.54 -30.10
C LEU A 317 9.22 6.61 -30.81
N PRO A 318 10.54 6.87 -30.71
CA PRO A 318 11.53 5.90 -31.14
C PRO A 318 11.48 4.65 -30.24
N ALA A 319 11.62 3.48 -30.83
CA ALA A 319 11.60 2.19 -30.13
C ALA A 319 12.47 1.16 -30.86
N GLN A 320 13.18 0.30 -30.13
CA GLN A 320 13.83 -0.85 -30.77
C GLN A 320 12.80 -1.96 -30.92
N VAL A 321 12.36 -2.22 -32.15
CA VAL A 321 11.27 -3.16 -32.46
C VAL A 321 11.85 -4.44 -33.05
N THR A 322 11.53 -5.57 -32.43
CA THR A 322 11.76 -6.92 -32.96
C THR A 322 10.42 -7.58 -33.23
N GLY A 323 10.26 -8.19 -34.41
CA GLY A 323 9.02 -8.81 -34.86
C GLY A 323 8.26 -7.97 -35.89
N GLU A 324 7.06 -8.42 -36.26
CA GLU A 324 6.22 -7.73 -37.24
C GLU A 324 5.37 -6.61 -36.63
N ASP A 325 4.88 -5.72 -37.49
CA ASP A 325 3.91 -4.69 -37.11
C ASP A 325 2.70 -5.27 -36.38
N LEU A 326 2.18 -4.51 -35.43
CA LEU A 326 1.00 -4.87 -34.66
C LEU A 326 0.27 -3.63 -34.20
N GLU A 327 -1.06 -3.67 -34.32
CA GLU A 327 -1.95 -2.71 -33.70
C GLU A 327 -2.66 -3.37 -32.52
N ILE A 328 -2.58 -2.72 -31.35
CA ILE A 328 -3.15 -3.21 -30.10
C ILE A 328 -3.66 -2.04 -29.27
N ALA A 329 -4.74 -2.23 -28.52
CA ALA A 329 -5.31 -1.17 -27.68
C ALA A 329 -5.35 -1.55 -26.22
N PHE A 330 -5.19 -0.55 -25.36
CA PHE A 330 -5.19 -0.71 -23.92
C PHE A 330 -5.99 0.38 -23.23
N ASN A 331 -6.35 0.14 -21.98
CA ASN A 331 -6.69 1.23 -21.07
C ASN A 331 -5.40 1.99 -20.71
N VAL A 332 -5.33 3.28 -21.07
CA VAL A 332 -4.17 4.14 -20.86
C VAL A 332 -3.80 4.26 -19.39
N ARG A 333 -4.79 4.24 -18.47
CA ARG A 333 -4.54 4.33 -17.03
C ARG A 333 -3.77 3.11 -16.54
N TYR A 334 -4.06 1.92 -17.07
CA TYR A 334 -3.31 0.72 -16.72
C TYR A 334 -1.86 0.77 -17.21
N LEU A 335 -1.61 1.31 -18.41
CA LEU A 335 -0.24 1.51 -18.87
C LEU A 335 0.52 2.52 -18.00
N LEU A 336 -0.12 3.65 -17.67
CA LEU A 336 0.46 4.69 -16.82
C LEU A 336 0.83 4.17 -15.43
N ASP A 337 -0.07 3.44 -14.78
CA ASP A 337 0.17 2.91 -13.44
C ASP A 337 1.35 1.93 -13.42
N GLY A 338 1.41 1.01 -14.39
CA GLY A 338 2.52 0.07 -14.52
C GLY A 338 3.86 0.77 -14.79
N LEU A 339 3.88 1.76 -15.69
CA LEU A 339 5.10 2.52 -16.00
C LEU A 339 5.62 3.34 -14.82
N LYS A 340 4.74 3.89 -13.99
CA LYS A 340 5.13 4.63 -12.78
C LYS A 340 5.78 3.74 -11.72
N ALA A 341 5.39 2.47 -11.66
CA ALA A 341 5.92 1.50 -10.70
C ALA A 341 7.25 0.87 -11.14
N LEU A 342 7.53 0.79 -12.44
CA LEU A 342 8.75 0.17 -12.97
C LEU A 342 10.00 1.00 -12.67
N PRO A 343 11.01 0.52 -11.93
CA PRO A 343 12.15 1.31 -11.48
C PRO A 343 13.34 1.30 -12.47
N SER A 344 13.10 1.48 -13.77
CA SER A 344 14.15 1.48 -14.80
C SER A 344 14.12 2.69 -15.74
N THR A 345 15.23 2.97 -16.42
CA THR A 345 15.27 3.97 -17.50
C THR A 345 14.65 3.44 -18.78
N GLU A 346 14.89 2.16 -19.09
CA GLU A 346 14.34 1.47 -20.25
C GLU A 346 13.40 0.34 -19.82
N VAL A 347 12.33 0.18 -20.58
CA VAL A 347 11.32 -0.87 -20.39
C VAL A 347 11.18 -1.67 -21.68
N GLN A 348 10.84 -2.94 -21.53
CA GLN A 348 10.51 -3.81 -22.63
C GLN A 348 9.01 -4.12 -22.61
N LEU A 349 8.33 -3.80 -23.71
CA LEU A 349 6.96 -4.23 -23.99
C LEU A 349 7.01 -5.47 -24.88
N GLN A 350 6.41 -6.56 -24.42
CA GLN A 350 6.37 -7.85 -25.11
C GLN A 350 4.93 -8.21 -25.45
N CYS A 351 4.68 -8.57 -26.71
CA CYS A 351 3.34 -8.80 -27.26
C CYS A 351 3.32 -10.01 -28.21
N ASN A 352 2.15 -10.63 -28.37
CA ASN A 352 1.91 -11.68 -29.35
C ASN A 352 0.86 -11.24 -30.39
N THR A 353 -0.39 -11.10 -29.97
CA THR A 353 -1.54 -10.72 -30.82
C THR A 353 -2.27 -9.51 -30.24
N ALA A 354 -3.19 -8.91 -31.00
CA ALA A 354 -3.98 -7.75 -30.56
C ALA A 354 -4.94 -8.06 -29.39
N THR A 355 -5.17 -9.33 -29.06
CA THR A 355 -6.12 -9.78 -28.03
C THR A 355 -5.47 -10.57 -26.90
N SER A 356 -4.19 -10.94 -27.03
CA SER A 356 -3.43 -11.65 -25.99
C SER A 356 -2.84 -10.67 -24.97
N PRO A 357 -2.61 -11.09 -23.71
CA PRO A 357 -1.93 -10.27 -22.72
C PRO A 357 -0.58 -9.75 -23.21
N SER A 358 -0.25 -8.53 -22.80
CA SER A 358 1.07 -7.93 -23.02
C SER A 358 1.83 -7.82 -21.71
N ILE A 359 3.13 -8.03 -21.77
CA ILE A 359 4.03 -7.94 -20.62
C ILE A 359 4.90 -6.70 -20.75
N LEU A 360 5.03 -5.94 -19.66
CA LEU A 360 5.92 -4.82 -19.50
C LEU A 360 6.90 -5.14 -18.37
N THR A 361 8.19 -5.12 -18.68
CA THR A 361 9.27 -5.46 -17.73
C THR A 361 10.34 -4.38 -17.75
N PRO A 362 11.02 -4.12 -16.62
CA PRO A 362 12.19 -3.25 -16.60
C PRO A 362 13.38 -4.01 -17.22
N LEU A 363 14.27 -3.32 -17.95
CA LEU A 363 15.50 -3.95 -18.47
C LEU A 363 16.62 -4.06 -17.42
N SER A 364 16.50 -3.34 -16.32
CA SER A 364 17.46 -3.34 -15.21
C SER A 364 16.77 -3.04 -13.88
N GLY A 365 17.41 -3.41 -12.77
CA GLY A 365 16.87 -3.20 -11.43
C GLY A 365 15.98 -4.36 -10.96
N SER A 366 14.81 -4.03 -10.43
CA SER A 366 13.88 -4.95 -9.78
C SER A 366 13.35 -6.05 -10.70
N LYS A 367 13.18 -7.26 -10.17
CA LYS A 367 12.49 -8.35 -10.88
C LYS A 367 10.99 -8.12 -10.83
N MET A 368 10.48 -7.38 -11.81
CA MET A 368 9.07 -7.02 -11.90
C MET A 368 8.50 -7.45 -13.25
N THR A 369 7.34 -8.12 -13.21
CA THR A 369 6.51 -8.44 -14.38
C THR A 369 5.19 -7.72 -14.26
N TYR A 370 4.87 -6.86 -15.23
CA TYR A 370 3.57 -6.21 -15.31
C TYR A 370 2.80 -6.69 -16.54
N LEU A 371 1.71 -7.40 -16.32
CA LEU A 371 0.80 -7.86 -17.36
C LEU A 371 -0.37 -6.89 -17.49
N VAL A 372 -0.71 -6.55 -18.74
CA VAL A 372 -1.89 -5.75 -19.07
C VAL A 372 -2.72 -6.43 -20.16
N MET A 373 -4.03 -6.53 -19.93
CA MET A 373 -4.96 -7.08 -20.90
C MET A 373 -5.31 -6.03 -21.96
N PRO A 374 -5.28 -6.38 -23.26
CA PRO A 374 -5.74 -5.48 -24.31
C PRO A 374 -7.25 -5.31 -24.28
N VAL A 375 -7.71 -4.17 -24.81
CA VAL A 375 -9.12 -3.86 -25.04
C VAL A 375 -9.46 -4.21 -26.48
N GLN A 376 -10.54 -4.97 -26.68
CA GLN A 376 -11.04 -5.23 -28.03
C GLN A 376 -11.62 -3.96 -28.64
N ILE A 377 -11.00 -3.48 -29.71
CA ILE A 377 -11.60 -2.45 -30.56
C ILE A 377 -12.65 -3.16 -31.41
N ARG A 378 -13.94 -2.93 -31.13
CA ARG A 378 -15.00 -3.33 -32.06
C ARG A 378 -14.91 -2.42 -33.28
N SER A 379 -14.60 -3.03 -34.43
CA SER A 379 -14.61 -2.39 -35.75
C SER A 379 -16.01 -2.00 -36.18
#